data_AF-A0A1W7MA90-F1
#
_entry.id   AF-A0A1W7MA90-F1
#
_cell.length_a   1.000
_cell.length_b   1.000
_cell.length_c   1.000
_cell.angle_alpha   90.00
_cell.angle_beta   90.00
_cell.angle_gamma   90.00
#
_symmetry.space_group_name_H-M   'P 1'
#
loop_
_entity.id
_entity.type
_entity.pdbx_description
1 polymer ?
#
loop_
_entity_poly.entity_id
_entity_poly.type
_entity_poly.pdbx_seq_one_letter_code
_entity_poly.pdbx_strand_id
1 'polypeptide(L)'
;MSEVTTKTAPPRSARRTWILLLGVLAVLLVFAGTYGRHRQETEIRNVLFANSALAAAQLEGCMMQRVPLAGGWSAVPETKGHRRAWNAARTLRVDVIDQGARRRLEIAAQGGRALDAGEAAALKACLGGQR
;
A
#
# COMPACT_ATOMS: atom_id res chain seq x y z
N MET A 1 -42.06 49.57 -6.18
CA MET A 1 -42.23 48.64 -7.31
C MET A 1 -41.44 47.39 -7.00
N SER A 2 -42.12 46.30 -6.67
CA SER A 2 -41.48 45.05 -6.30
C SER A 2 -41.04 44.31 -7.57
N GLU A 3 -39.74 44.11 -7.75
CA GLU A 3 -39.20 43.21 -8.77
C GLU A 3 -39.73 41.80 -8.51
N VAL A 4 -40.69 41.36 -9.31
CA VAL A 4 -41.08 39.96 -9.40
C VAL A 4 -39.94 39.24 -10.08
N THR A 5 -39.00 38.72 -9.29
CA THR A 5 -37.97 37.81 -9.77
C THR A 5 -38.66 36.50 -10.17
N THR A 6 -39.07 36.40 -11.43
CA THR A 6 -39.52 35.14 -12.01
C THR A 6 -38.35 34.16 -11.95
N LYS A 7 -38.39 33.24 -10.97
CA LYS A 7 -37.53 32.05 -10.95
C LYS A 7 -37.91 31.17 -12.13
N THR A 8 -37.38 31.50 -13.31
CA THR A 8 -37.49 30.65 -14.50
C THR A 8 -36.78 29.34 -14.18
N ALA A 9 -37.54 28.24 -14.11
CA ALA A 9 -36.98 26.92 -13.83
C ALA A 9 -35.86 26.62 -14.84
N PRO A 10 -34.69 26.12 -14.39
CA PRO A 10 -33.55 25.94 -15.26
C PRO A 10 -33.92 24.99 -16.43
N PRO A 11 -33.47 25.29 -17.66
CA PRO A 11 -33.80 24.46 -18.81
C PRO A 11 -33.31 23.03 -18.57
N ARG A 12 -34.14 22.05 -18.94
CA ARG A 12 -33.85 20.62 -18.69
C ARG A 12 -32.51 20.17 -19.29
N SER A 13 -32.04 20.85 -20.34
CA SER A 13 -30.71 20.66 -20.94
C SER A 13 -29.58 21.03 -19.99
N ALA A 14 -29.66 22.18 -19.30
CA ALA A 14 -28.66 22.58 -18.32
C ALA A 14 -28.55 21.57 -17.17
N ARG A 15 -29.68 21.05 -16.69
CA ARG A 15 -29.69 19.99 -15.66
C ARG A 15 -29.00 18.71 -16.13
N ARG A 16 -29.21 18.29 -17.39
CA ARG A 16 -28.53 17.11 -17.97
C ARG A 16 -27.03 17.33 -18.10
N THR A 17 -26.60 18.51 -18.53
CA THR A 17 -25.17 18.86 -18.65
C THR A 17 -24.48 18.82 -17.29
N TRP A 18 -25.11 19.36 -16.24
CA TRP A 18 -24.56 19.30 -14.88
C TRP A 18 -24.44 17.88 -14.35
N ILE A 19 -25.43 17.03 -14.59
CA ILE A 19 -25.38 15.61 -14.20
C ILE A 19 -24.23 14.90 -14.92
N LEU A 20 -24.05 15.16 -16.22
CA LEU A 20 -22.94 14.61 -16.99
C LEU A 20 -21.58 15.07 -16.46
N LEU A 21 -21.43 16.36 -16.17
CA LEU A 21 -20.19 16.92 -15.61
C LEU A 21 -19.85 16.29 -14.26
N LEU A 22 -20.83 16.16 -13.37
CA LEU A 22 -20.64 15.51 -12.07
C LEU A 22 -20.31 14.02 -12.21
N GLY A 23 -20.96 13.33 -13.17
CA GLY A 23 -20.64 11.94 -13.50
C GLY A 23 -19.22 11.77 -13.99
N VAL A 24 -18.78 12.62 -14.93
CA VAL A 24 -17.40 12.62 -15.45
C VAL A 24 -16.40 12.92 -14.33
N LEU A 25 -16.69 13.90 -13.47
CA LEU A 25 -15.84 14.23 -12.32
C LEU A 25 -15.71 13.04 -11.36
N ALA A 26 -16.81 12.36 -11.04
CA ALA A 26 -16.81 11.18 -10.19
C ALA A 26 -15.95 10.06 -10.79
N VAL A 27 -16.09 9.80 -12.09
CA VAL A 27 -15.26 8.81 -12.80
C VAL A 27 -13.78 9.20 -12.77
N LEU A 28 -13.44 10.48 -12.99
CA LEU A 28 -12.06 10.96 -12.92
C LEU A 28 -11.46 10.82 -11.53
N LEU A 29 -12.23 11.09 -10.47
CA LEU A 29 -11.77 10.93 -9.08
C LEU A 29 -11.52 9.46 -8.74
N VAL A 30 -12.42 8.57 -9.14
CA VAL A 30 -12.23 7.12 -8.97
C VAL A 30 -10.99 6.66 -9.74
N PHE A 31 -10.85 7.11 -10.99
CA PHE A 31 -9.70 6.77 -11.83
C PHE A 31 -8.39 7.28 -11.23
N ALA A 32 -8.32 8.52 -10.75
CA ALA A 32 -7.14 9.07 -10.11
C ALA A 32 -6.74 8.27 -8.85
N GLY A 33 -7.72 7.85 -8.06
CA GLY A 33 -7.50 7.02 -6.87
C GLY A 33 -6.96 5.62 -7.19
N THR A 34 -7.53 4.94 -8.20
CA THR A 34 -7.09 3.59 -8.61
C THR A 34 -5.74 3.64 -9.32
N TYR A 35 -5.53 4.61 -10.20
CA TYR A 35 -4.29 4.79 -10.94
C TYR A 35 -3.12 5.15 -10.02
N GLY A 36 -3.37 5.98 -8.98
CA GLY A 36 -2.39 6.30 -7.95
C GLY A 36 -1.92 5.07 -7.16
N ARG A 37 -2.85 4.18 -6.76
CA ARG A 37 -2.49 2.92 -6.09
C ARG A 37 -1.66 2.00 -6.99
N HIS A 38 -2.02 1.88 -8.27
CA HIS A 38 -1.24 1.07 -9.21
C HIS A 38 0.17 1.62 -9.47
N ARG A 39 0.33 2.95 -9.51
CA ARG A 39 1.65 3.59 -9.58
C ARG A 39 2.49 3.32 -8.33
N GLN A 40 1.89 3.35 -7.15
CA GLN A 40 2.61 3.05 -5.91
C GLN A 40 3.17 1.64 -5.89
N GLU A 41 2.43 0.65 -6.42
CA GLU A 41 2.92 -0.74 -6.50
C GLU A 41 4.05 -0.93 -7.51
N THR A 42 4.10 -0.13 -8.57
CA THR A 42 5.12 -0.23 -9.63
C THR A 42 6.42 0.51 -9.30
N GLU A 43 6.43 1.42 -8.31
CA GLU A 43 7.63 2.12 -7.84
C GLU A 43 8.33 1.42 -6.66
N ILE A 44 7.83 0.28 -6.21
CA ILE A 44 8.43 -0.48 -5.12
C ILE A 44 9.72 -1.13 -5.63
N ARG A 45 10.87 -0.74 -5.07
CA ARG A 45 12.18 -1.35 -5.37
C ARG A 45 12.68 -2.14 -4.18
N ASN A 46 13.30 -3.29 -4.45
CA ASN A 46 13.93 -4.10 -3.42
C ASN A 46 15.14 -3.34 -2.85
N VAL A 47 15.14 -3.13 -1.54
CA VAL A 47 16.16 -2.35 -0.82
C VAL A 47 17.02 -3.24 0.06
N LEU A 48 16.51 -4.41 0.45
CA LEU A 48 17.25 -5.34 1.29
C LEU A 48 16.89 -6.80 1.00
N PHE A 49 17.91 -7.65 1.01
CA PHE A 49 17.79 -9.09 0.94
C PHE A 49 18.46 -9.72 2.15
N ALA A 50 17.76 -10.61 2.85
CA ALA A 50 18.31 -11.33 3.97
C ALA A 50 17.92 -12.81 3.91
N ASN A 51 18.85 -13.69 4.26
CA ASN A 51 18.56 -15.10 4.45
C ASN A 51 18.28 -15.36 5.93
N SER A 52 17.22 -16.10 6.22
CA SER A 52 16.85 -16.50 7.58
C SER A 52 16.60 -18.01 7.65
N ALA A 53 16.99 -18.59 8.77
CA ALA A 53 16.64 -19.96 9.13
C ALA A 53 15.26 -20.06 9.83
N LEU A 54 14.70 -18.93 10.28
CA LEU A 54 13.40 -18.88 10.97
C LEU A 54 12.26 -19.28 10.05
N ALA A 55 11.18 -19.85 10.60
CA ALA A 55 9.98 -20.15 9.84
C ALA A 55 9.35 -18.87 9.27
N ALA A 56 8.76 -18.93 8.08
CA ALA A 56 8.15 -17.77 7.45
C ALA A 56 7.10 -17.10 8.35
N ALA A 57 6.26 -17.90 9.01
CA ALA A 57 5.28 -17.42 9.98
C ALA A 57 5.90 -16.77 11.24
N GLN A 58 7.07 -17.23 11.69
CA GLN A 58 7.77 -16.63 12.83
C GLN A 58 8.41 -15.30 12.45
N LEU A 59 8.98 -15.22 11.24
CA LEU A 59 9.57 -14.01 10.70
C LEU A 59 8.49 -12.95 10.43
N GLU A 60 7.38 -13.36 9.83
CA GLU A 60 6.18 -12.55 9.63
C GLU A 60 5.63 -12.06 10.97
N GLY A 61 5.45 -12.94 11.96
CA GLY A 61 4.99 -12.57 13.30
C GLY A 61 5.92 -11.59 14.00
N CYS A 62 7.24 -11.80 13.93
CA CYS A 62 8.22 -10.86 14.48
C CYS A 62 8.14 -9.49 13.80
N MET A 63 8.05 -9.48 12.47
CA MET A 63 7.95 -8.25 11.68
C MET A 63 6.66 -7.48 11.99
N MET A 64 5.55 -8.19 12.16
CA MET A 64 4.26 -7.60 12.55
C MET A 64 4.29 -6.99 13.96
N GLN A 65 5.06 -7.57 14.88
CA GLN A 65 5.14 -7.10 16.27
C GLN A 65 6.19 -6.01 16.49
N ARG A 66 7.32 -6.07 15.79
CA ARG A 66 8.51 -5.25 16.11
C ARG A 66 8.77 -4.10 15.18
N VAL A 67 8.28 -4.15 13.95
CA VAL A 67 8.47 -3.00 13.07
C VAL A 67 7.43 -1.95 13.45
N PRO A 68 7.85 -0.76 13.94
CA PRO A 68 6.94 0.27 14.46
C PRO A 68 6.25 0.96 13.29
N LEU A 69 5.23 0.31 12.76
CA LEU A 69 4.50 0.80 11.62
C LEU A 69 3.07 1.10 12.06
N ALA A 70 2.76 2.39 12.15
CA ALA A 70 1.38 2.84 12.30
C ALA A 70 0.50 2.17 11.22
N GLY A 71 -0.74 1.80 11.52
CA GLY A 71 -1.68 1.33 10.48
C GLY A 71 -1.64 -0.15 10.07
N GLY A 72 -0.79 -0.98 10.68
CA GLY A 72 -0.85 -2.44 10.55
C GLY A 72 -0.39 -3.00 9.20
N TRP A 73 -0.25 -4.32 9.14
CA TRP A 73 0.14 -5.04 7.92
C TRP A 73 -1.10 -5.62 7.23
N SER A 74 -1.13 -5.50 5.90
CA SER A 74 -2.14 -6.09 5.03
C SER A 74 -1.55 -7.26 4.26
N ALA A 75 -2.23 -8.40 4.26
CA ALA A 75 -1.84 -9.54 3.44
C ALA A 75 -2.02 -9.18 1.96
N VAL A 76 -0.98 -9.42 1.17
CA VAL A 76 -1.03 -9.30 -0.29
C VAL A 76 -1.25 -10.71 -0.85
N PRO A 77 -2.04 -10.90 -1.92
CA PRO A 77 -2.34 -12.21 -2.47
C PRO A 77 -1.09 -13.08 -2.62
N GLU A 78 -1.11 -14.26 -1.98
CA GLU A 78 -0.02 -15.22 -2.03
C GLU A 78 0.22 -15.70 -3.46
N THR A 79 1.49 -15.79 -3.83
CA THR A 79 1.93 -16.57 -4.99
C THR A 79 2.63 -17.81 -4.44
N LYS A 80 2.57 -18.96 -5.12
CA LYS A 80 3.10 -20.23 -4.60
C LYS A 80 4.50 -20.07 -3.99
N GLY A 81 4.64 -20.28 -2.67
CA GLY A 81 5.91 -20.18 -1.95
C GLY A 81 6.30 -18.78 -1.45
N HIS A 82 5.43 -17.78 -1.62
CA HIS A 82 5.65 -16.40 -1.22
C HIS A 82 4.59 -15.94 -0.23
N ARG A 83 5.01 -15.51 0.97
CA ARG A 83 4.16 -14.75 1.87
C ARG A 83 4.49 -13.28 1.75
N ARG A 84 3.50 -12.49 1.36
CA ARG A 84 3.67 -11.05 1.17
C ARG A 84 2.81 -10.26 2.14
N ALA A 85 3.45 -9.31 2.80
CA ALA A 85 2.78 -8.33 3.64
C ALA A 85 3.11 -6.93 3.16
N TRP A 86 2.10 -6.07 3.13
CA TRP A 86 2.23 -4.66 2.79
C TRP A 86 1.86 -3.77 3.98
N ASN A 87 2.73 -2.83 4.30
CA ASN A 87 2.46 -1.76 5.24
C ASN A 87 2.22 -0.45 4.50
N ALA A 88 0.95 -0.01 4.46
CA ALA A 88 0.55 1.18 3.72
C ALA A 88 1.06 2.48 4.35
N ALA A 89 1.11 2.58 5.67
CA ALA A 89 1.53 3.81 6.35
C ALA A 89 3.01 4.12 6.13
N ARG A 90 3.81 3.08 5.87
CA ARG A 90 5.27 3.19 5.74
C ARG A 90 5.75 2.83 4.35
N THR A 91 4.83 2.50 3.46
CA THR A 91 5.08 2.18 2.05
C THR A 91 6.14 1.10 1.88
N LEU A 92 6.04 0.06 2.74
CA LEU A 92 6.96 -1.07 2.81
C LEU A 92 6.25 -2.37 2.44
N ARG A 93 6.88 -3.16 1.58
CA ARG A 93 6.52 -4.53 1.25
C ARG A 93 7.56 -5.48 1.79
N VAL A 94 7.11 -6.55 2.40
CA VAL A 94 7.95 -7.67 2.79
C VAL A 94 7.47 -8.90 2.03
N ASP A 95 8.39 -9.59 1.37
CA ASP A 95 8.18 -10.88 0.72
C ASP A 95 9.04 -11.92 1.42
N VAL A 96 8.41 -12.95 1.98
CA VAL A 96 9.07 -14.11 2.55
C VAL A 96 8.97 -15.25 1.55
N ILE A 97 10.10 -15.58 0.94
CA ILE A 97 10.22 -16.64 -0.06
C ILE A 97 10.69 -17.91 0.65
N ASP A 98 9.87 -18.95 0.60
CA ASP A 98 10.24 -20.27 1.12
C ASP A 98 11.10 -21.02 0.09
N GLN A 99 12.39 -21.21 0.39
CA GLN A 99 13.32 -21.99 -0.43
C GLN A 99 13.71 -23.31 0.27
N GLY A 100 12.84 -23.83 1.16
CA GLY A 100 13.05 -25.09 1.86
C GLY A 100 13.95 -24.92 3.09
N ALA A 101 15.22 -25.31 2.98
CA ALA A 101 16.18 -25.27 4.10
C ALA A 101 16.62 -23.84 4.48
N ARG A 102 16.38 -22.86 3.61
CA ARG A 102 16.64 -21.43 3.84
C ARG A 102 15.43 -20.64 3.37
N ARG A 103 15.12 -19.55 4.06
CA ARG A 103 14.09 -18.58 3.60
C ARG A 103 14.76 -17.27 3.25
N ARG A 104 14.30 -16.66 2.16
CA ARG A 104 14.77 -15.36 1.71
C ARG A 104 13.72 -14.32 2.06
N LEU A 105 14.12 -13.33 2.83
CA LEU A 105 13.37 -12.11 3.08
C LEU A 105 13.77 -11.08 2.04
N GLU A 106 12.79 -10.59 1.28
CA GLU A 106 12.95 -9.41 0.44
C GLU A 106 12.14 -8.27 1.00
N ILE A 107 12.77 -7.10 1.12
CA ILE A 107 12.10 -5.89 1.57
C ILE A 107 12.18 -4.89 0.46
N ALA A 108 11.03 -4.31 0.17
CA ALA A 108 10.90 -3.36 -0.89
C ALA A 108 10.18 -2.13 -0.38
N ALA A 109 10.73 -0.96 -0.68
CA ALA A 109 10.21 0.32 -0.24
C ALA A 109 9.80 1.15 -1.46
N GLN A 110 8.79 2.01 -1.30
CA GLN A 110 8.40 2.93 -2.36
C GLN A 110 9.59 3.80 -2.80
N GLY A 111 9.81 3.88 -4.11
CA GLY A 111 10.91 4.63 -4.71
C GLY A 111 12.30 4.06 -4.39
N GLY A 112 12.40 2.91 -3.72
CA GLY A 112 13.66 2.36 -3.24
C GLY A 112 14.31 3.17 -2.11
N ARG A 113 13.52 3.91 -1.32
CA ARG A 113 14.05 4.65 -0.16
C ARG A 113 14.84 3.71 0.76
N ALA A 114 15.93 4.21 1.33
CA ALA A 114 16.64 3.47 2.36
C ALA A 114 15.71 3.19 3.56
N LEU A 115 15.94 2.07 4.23
CA LEU A 115 15.32 1.78 5.51
C LEU A 115 15.84 2.78 6.54
N ASP A 116 14.94 3.33 7.36
CA ASP A 116 15.38 4.15 8.48
C ASP A 116 16.08 3.30 9.56
N ALA A 117 16.75 3.95 10.50
CA ALA A 117 17.51 3.25 11.53
C ALA A 117 16.62 2.35 12.42
N GLY A 118 15.36 2.73 12.66
CA GLY A 118 14.40 1.95 13.44
C GLY A 118 13.90 0.73 12.68
N GLU A 119 13.59 0.89 11.40
CA GLU A 119 13.22 -0.19 10.47
C GLU A 119 14.35 -1.21 10.35
N ALA A 120 15.59 -0.74 10.11
CA ALA A 120 16.76 -1.61 10.00
C ALA A 120 17.08 -2.35 11.31
N ALA A 121 16.97 -1.67 12.46
CA ALA A 121 17.19 -2.29 13.77
C ALA A 121 16.13 -3.35 14.11
N ALA A 122 14.85 -3.06 13.88
CA ALA A 122 13.77 -4.01 14.06
C ALA A 122 13.96 -5.24 13.16
N LEU A 123 14.40 -5.00 11.92
CA LEU A 123 14.70 -6.07 10.98
C LEU A 123 15.82 -6.98 11.46
N LYS A 124 16.93 -6.36 11.89
CA LYS A 124 18.09 -7.07 12.40
C LYS A 124 17.73 -7.88 13.64
N ALA A 125 16.86 -7.36 14.51
CA ALA A 125 16.34 -8.08 15.66
C ALA A 125 15.48 -9.30 15.28
N CYS A 126 14.68 -9.20 14.21
CA CYS A 126 13.89 -10.33 13.72
C CYS A 126 14.73 -11.38 12.98
N LEU A 127 15.73 -10.96 12.20
CA LEU A 127 16.62 -11.85 11.46
C LEU A 127 17.69 -12.51 12.32
N GLY A 128 18.14 -11.81 13.37
CA GLY A 128 19.20 -12.27 14.27
C GLY A 128 18.83 -13.49 15.10
N GLY A 129 17.56 -13.91 15.08
CA GLY A 129 17.04 -14.97 15.94
C GLY A 129 17.12 -14.54 17.39
N GLN A 130 15.99 -14.21 18.01
CA GLN A 130 16.03 -14.04 19.45
C GLN A 130 16.49 -15.34 20.12
N ARG A 131 17.67 -15.26 20.73
CA ARG A 131 17.90 -15.91 22.02
C ARG A 131 16.97 -15.28 23.05
#